data_AF-N6VB78-F1
#
_entry.id   AF-N6VB78-F1
#
_cell.length_a   1.000
_cell.length_b   1.000
_cell.length_c   1.000
_cell.angle_alpha   90.00
_cell.angle_beta   90.00
_cell.angle_gamma   90.00
#
_symmetry.space_group_name_H-M   'P 1'
#
loop_
_entity.id
_entity.type
_entity.pdbx_description
1 polymer ?
#
loop_
_entity_poly.entity_id
_entity_poly.type
_entity_poly.pdbx_seq_one_letter_code
_entity_poly.pdbx_strand_id
1 'polypeptide(L)'
;MEPLLPVLEELGIGLVAYSPLARGFLTGHVASRDQYAADDFRQNLGWWAPANFAKNVEIAKELTSLAAAKGVSLSQLALAWLLTRKDYIVPIPGARNQQRVSENISAAELVLTDADLKRIDEIAPNGGIGGRIWGE
;
A
#
# COMPACT_ATOMS: atom_id res chain seq x y z
N MET A 1 -6.65 -1.80 16.37
CA MET A 1 -6.74 -2.98 15.49
C MET A 1 -8.10 -2.95 14.84
N GLU A 2 -8.15 -3.14 13.52
CA GLU A 2 -9.40 -3.15 12.75
C GLU A 2 -10.37 -4.20 13.33
N PRO A 3 -11.58 -3.80 13.82
CA PRO A 3 -12.48 -4.70 14.56
C PRO A 3 -12.99 -5.88 13.72
N LEU A 4 -12.91 -5.78 12.38
CA LEU A 4 -13.28 -6.87 11.48
C LEU A 4 -12.30 -8.06 11.54
N LEU A 5 -11.00 -7.83 11.76
CA LEU A 5 -9.99 -8.90 11.63
C LEU A 5 -10.17 -10.05 12.64
N PRO A 6 -10.44 -9.81 13.93
CA PRO A 6 -10.72 -10.89 14.87
C PRO A 6 -11.92 -11.76 14.47
N VAL A 7 -12.97 -11.15 13.91
CA VAL A 7 -14.18 -11.87 13.47
C VAL A 7 -13.89 -12.77 12.27
N LEU A 8 -13.09 -12.27 11.31
CA LEU A 8 -12.68 -13.09 10.16
C LEU A 8 -11.85 -14.29 10.60
N GLU A 9 -10.96 -14.09 11.57
CA GLU A 9 -10.12 -15.16 12.13
C GLU A 9 -10.96 -16.19 12.91
N GLU A 10 -11.91 -15.74 13.74
CA GLU A 10 -12.83 -16.61 14.50
C GLU A 10 -13.69 -17.49 13.57
N LEU A 11 -14.19 -16.91 12.48
CA LEU A 11 -15.09 -17.58 11.55
C LEU A 11 -14.38 -18.33 10.41
N GLY A 12 -13.04 -18.26 10.33
CA GLY A 12 -12.27 -18.88 9.25
C GLY A 12 -12.53 -18.27 7.86
N ILE A 13 -12.78 -16.95 7.80
CA ILE A 13 -13.13 -16.23 6.57
C ILE A 13 -11.88 -15.56 5.97
N GLY A 14 -11.64 -15.78 4.68
CA GLY A 14 -10.60 -15.09 3.91
C GLY A 14 -10.91 -13.62 3.65
N LEU A 15 -9.90 -12.75 3.76
CA LEU A 15 -9.98 -11.34 3.39
C LEU A 15 -9.32 -11.09 2.04
N VAL A 16 -10.11 -10.72 1.05
CA VAL A 16 -9.59 -10.26 -0.24
C VAL A 16 -9.31 -8.75 -0.17
N ALA A 17 -8.04 -8.37 -0.03
CA ALA A 17 -7.64 -6.98 0.19
C ALA A 17 -7.68 -6.16 -1.11
N TYR A 18 -8.74 -5.37 -1.26
CA TYR A 18 -8.95 -4.48 -2.40
C TYR A 18 -8.09 -3.21 -2.35
N SER A 19 -7.63 -2.77 -3.53
CA SER A 19 -6.75 -1.61 -3.72
C SER A 19 -5.49 -1.64 -2.81
N PRO A 20 -4.72 -2.75 -2.82
CA PRO A 20 -3.61 -2.95 -1.89
C PRO A 20 -2.47 -1.94 -2.11
N LEU A 21 -2.33 -1.39 -3.32
CA LEU A 21 -1.32 -0.40 -3.68
C LEU A 21 -1.79 1.06 -3.53
N ALA A 22 -2.76 1.31 -2.65
CA ALA A 22 -3.29 2.65 -2.36
C ALA A 22 -3.63 3.48 -3.61
N ARG A 23 -4.40 2.91 -4.55
CA ARG A 23 -4.77 3.56 -5.83
C ARG A 23 -3.57 4.03 -6.67
N GLY A 24 -2.43 3.38 -6.52
CA GLY A 24 -1.19 3.70 -7.23
C GLY A 24 -0.15 4.45 -6.38
N PHE A 25 -0.50 4.94 -5.19
CA PHE A 25 0.45 5.66 -4.30
C PHE A 25 1.70 4.82 -3.99
N LEU A 26 1.49 3.52 -3.71
CA LEU A 26 2.58 2.60 -3.38
C LEU A 26 3.30 2.03 -4.62
N THR A 27 3.19 2.71 -5.77
CA THR A 27 4.04 2.42 -6.94
C THR A 27 5.23 3.38 -7.06
N GLY A 28 5.29 4.42 -6.23
CA GLY A 28 6.37 5.42 -6.20
C GLY A 28 6.27 6.51 -7.27
N HIS A 29 5.25 6.48 -8.13
CA HIS A 29 5.14 7.34 -9.31
C HIS A 29 3.82 8.14 -9.34
N VAL A 30 3.42 8.73 -8.21
CA VAL A 30 2.21 9.55 -8.15
C VAL A 30 2.48 11.02 -8.38
N ALA A 31 1.58 11.66 -9.10
CA ALA A 31 1.57 13.11 -9.29
C ALA A 31 0.66 13.77 -8.26
N SER A 32 0.89 15.05 -7.99
CA SER A 32 -0.02 15.86 -7.18
C SER A 32 -1.37 16.01 -7.88
N ARG A 33 -2.43 16.28 -7.12
CA ARG A 33 -3.80 16.26 -7.68
C ARG A 33 -4.04 17.30 -8.78
N ASP A 34 -3.32 18.42 -8.74
CA ASP A 34 -3.36 19.50 -9.74
C ASP A 34 -2.86 19.05 -11.12
N GLN A 35 -2.14 17.93 -11.20
CA GLN A 35 -1.67 17.35 -12.46
C GLN A 35 -2.67 16.35 -13.06
N TYR A 36 -3.75 16.02 -12.36
CA TYR A 36 -4.83 15.19 -12.90
C TYR A 36 -5.96 16.06 -13.45
N ALA A 37 -6.74 15.48 -14.36
CA ALA A 37 -7.95 16.12 -14.86
C ALA A 37 -8.92 16.43 -13.71
N ALA A 38 -9.75 17.45 -13.89
CA ALA A 38 -10.68 17.91 -12.86
C ALA A 38 -11.75 16.86 -12.49
N ASP A 39 -12.03 15.91 -13.39
CA ASP A 39 -12.96 14.80 -13.21
C ASP A 39 -12.29 13.50 -12.72
N ASP A 40 -10.97 13.50 -12.48
CA ASP A 40 -10.26 12.33 -11.96
C ASP A 40 -10.67 12.05 -10.50
N PHE A 41 -10.94 10.78 -10.17
CA PHE A 41 -11.37 10.37 -8.84
C PHE A 41 -10.37 10.77 -7.73
N ARG A 42 -9.07 10.92 -8.03
CA ARG A 42 -8.04 11.36 -7.09
C ARG A 42 -8.24 12.80 -6.60
N GLN A 43 -8.99 13.63 -7.33
CA GLN A 43 -9.41 14.95 -6.85
C GLN A 43 -10.19 14.85 -5.53
N ASN A 44 -10.83 13.72 -5.27
CA ASN A 44 -11.71 13.51 -4.13
C ASN A 44 -11.10 12.60 -3.04
N LEU A 45 -9.84 12.18 -3.18
CA LEU A 45 -9.19 11.30 -2.20
C LEU A 45 -8.41 12.09 -1.15
N GLY A 46 -8.63 11.80 0.13
CA GLY A 46 -7.95 12.45 1.25
C GLY A 46 -6.42 12.33 1.18
N TRP A 47 -5.89 11.21 0.66
CA TRP A 47 -4.45 11.01 0.46
C TRP A 47 -3.82 12.03 -0.48
N TRP A 48 -4.61 12.50 -1.46
CA TRP A 48 -4.20 13.50 -2.43
C TRP A 48 -4.47 14.93 -1.96
N ALA A 49 -5.15 15.13 -0.82
CA ALA A 49 -5.46 16.47 -0.33
C ALA A 49 -4.14 17.23 -0.11
N PRO A 50 -4.06 18.53 -0.45
CA PRO A 50 -2.81 19.28 -0.35
C PRO A 50 -2.12 19.17 1.03
N ALA A 51 -2.91 19.12 2.11
CA ALA A 51 -2.42 18.97 3.49
C ALA A 51 -1.78 17.59 3.79
N ASN A 52 -2.15 16.55 3.03
CA ASN A 52 -1.75 15.16 3.28
C ASN A 52 -0.72 14.66 2.25
N PHE A 53 -0.84 15.13 0.99
CA PHE A 53 -0.07 14.60 -0.14
C PHE A 53 1.44 14.65 0.11
N ALA A 54 1.97 15.78 0.56
CA ALA A 54 3.40 15.93 0.81
C ALA A 54 3.93 14.93 1.85
N LYS A 55 3.19 14.71 2.95
CA LYS A 55 3.55 13.74 3.98
C LYS A 55 3.49 12.29 3.45
N ASN A 56 2.46 11.97 2.67
CA ASN A 56 2.34 10.66 2.05
C ASN A 56 3.44 10.38 1.02
N VAL A 57 3.91 11.41 0.30
CA VAL A 57 5.07 11.31 -0.59
C VAL A 57 6.35 11.01 0.19
N GLU A 58 6.59 11.66 1.33
CA GLU A 58 7.77 11.36 2.16
C GLU A 58 7.73 9.92 2.72
N ILE A 59 6.57 9.47 3.21
CA ILE A 59 6.37 8.06 3.62
C ILE A 59 6.71 7.11 2.46
N ALA A 60 6.14 7.35 1.27
CA ALA A 60 6.36 6.52 0.10
C ALA A 60 7.84 6.53 -0.32
N LYS A 61 8.53 7.66 -0.19
CA LYS A 61 9.96 7.80 -0.50
C LYS A 61 10.83 7.01 0.46
N GLU A 62 10.58 7.07 1.77
CA GLU A 62 11.31 6.26 2.75
C GLU A 62 11.10 4.76 2.53
N LEU A 63 9.85 4.34 2.26
CA LEU A 63 9.55 2.96 1.90
C LEU A 63 10.22 2.55 0.58
N THR A 64 10.33 3.48 -0.39
CA THR A 64 11.04 3.24 -1.65
C THR A 64 12.53 3.01 -1.40
N SER A 65 13.16 3.78 -0.51
CA SER A 65 14.55 3.55 -0.11
C SER A 65 14.75 2.20 0.57
N LEU A 66 13.81 1.78 1.44
CA LEU A 66 13.83 0.44 2.04
C LEU A 66 13.68 -0.66 0.99
N ALA A 67 12.75 -0.51 0.04
CA ALA A 67 12.56 -1.45 -1.05
C ALA A 67 13.82 -1.57 -1.92
N ALA A 68 14.43 -0.44 -2.26
CA ALA A 68 15.65 -0.37 -3.07
C ALA A 68 16.83 -1.05 -2.37
N ALA A 69 16.99 -0.91 -1.05
CA ALA A 69 18.02 -1.60 -0.28
C ALA A 69 17.86 -3.14 -0.34
N LYS A 70 16.66 -3.63 -0.65
CA LYS A 70 16.35 -5.06 -0.84
C LYS A 70 16.30 -5.48 -2.31
N GLY A 71 16.57 -4.57 -3.25
CA GLY A 71 16.53 -4.84 -4.68
C GLY A 71 15.12 -5.07 -5.26
N VAL A 72 14.08 -4.59 -4.58
CA VAL A 72 12.67 -4.75 -5.00
C VAL A 72 12.00 -3.38 -5.21
N SER A 73 10.86 -3.37 -5.88
CA SER A 73 10.05 -2.16 -6.04
C SER A 73 9.22 -1.87 -4.80
N LEU A 74 8.75 -0.62 -4.65
CA LEU A 74 7.81 -0.24 -3.59
C LEU A 74 6.52 -1.09 -3.63
N SER A 75 6.04 -1.41 -4.84
CA SER A 75 4.85 -2.24 -5.01
C SER A 75 5.06 -3.65 -4.45
N GLN A 76 6.23 -4.24 -4.71
CA GLN A 76 6.59 -5.56 -4.18
C GLN A 76 6.72 -5.53 -2.66
N LEU A 77 7.40 -4.52 -2.10
CA LEU A 77 7.51 -4.35 -0.65
C LEU A 77 6.12 -4.24 0.01
N ALA A 78 5.22 -3.43 -0.57
CA ALA A 78 3.88 -3.23 -0.04
C ALA A 78 3.03 -4.52 -0.06
N LEU A 79 3.10 -5.28 -1.16
CA LEU A 79 2.37 -6.55 -1.29
C LEU A 79 2.93 -7.62 -0.35
N ALA A 80 4.25 -7.75 -0.26
CA ALA A 80 4.91 -8.67 0.67
C ALA A 80 4.54 -8.34 2.12
N TRP A 81 4.58 -7.06 2.51
CA TRP A 81 4.17 -6.64 3.86
C TRP A 81 2.72 -7.04 4.15
N LEU A 82 1.81 -6.85 3.18
CA LEU A 82 0.41 -7.21 3.36
C LEU A 82 0.21 -8.73 3.53
N LEU A 83 0.98 -9.55 2.79
CA LEU A 83 0.97 -11.01 2.94
C LEU A 83 1.50 -11.48 4.30
N THR A 84 2.38 -10.72 4.96
CA THR A 84 2.84 -11.06 6.33
C THR A 84 1.81 -10.82 7.43
N ARG A 85 0.70 -10.13 7.15
CA ARG A 85 -0.21 -9.68 8.21
C ARG A 85 -0.98 -10.85 8.83
N LYS A 86 -1.58 -11.69 7.99
CA LYS A 86 -2.31 -12.92 8.36
C LYS A 86 -2.42 -13.82 7.12
N ASP A 87 -2.38 -15.13 7.32
CA ASP A 87 -2.44 -16.13 6.23
C ASP A 87 -3.75 -16.08 5.42
N TYR A 88 -4.83 -15.57 6.02
CA TYR A 88 -6.13 -15.44 5.36
C TYR A 88 -6.28 -14.14 4.54
N ILE A 89 -5.26 -13.27 4.51
CA ILE A 89 -5.29 -12.00 3.77
C ILE A 89 -4.66 -12.21 2.39
N VAL A 90 -5.46 -12.04 1.34
CA VAL A 90 -5.01 -12.17 -0.05
C VAL A 90 -5.18 -10.84 -0.78
N PRO A 91 -4.09 -10.15 -1.16
CA PRO A 91 -4.19 -8.94 -1.96
C PRO A 91 -4.60 -9.22 -3.41
N ILE A 92 -5.39 -8.32 -3.99
CA ILE A 92 -5.76 -8.34 -5.42
C ILE A 92 -5.18 -7.12 -6.15
N PRO A 93 -3.85 -7.10 -6.42
CA PRO A 93 -3.24 -5.98 -7.13
C PRO A 93 -3.68 -5.96 -8.59
N GLY A 94 -4.02 -4.76 -9.08
CA GLY A 94 -4.32 -4.57 -10.51
C GLY A 94 -3.05 -4.56 -11.36
N ALA A 95 -3.17 -4.99 -12.61
CA ALA A 95 -2.12 -4.91 -13.61
C ALA A 95 -2.73 -4.64 -15.00
N ARG A 96 -2.00 -3.91 -15.86
CA ARG A 96 -2.40 -3.63 -17.25
C ARG A 96 -1.49 -4.27 -18.30
N ASN A 97 -0.42 -4.92 -17.87
CA ASN A 97 0.52 -5.61 -18.76
C ASN A 97 1.18 -6.78 -18.02
N GLN A 98 1.81 -7.68 -18.79
CA GLN A 98 2.43 -8.90 -18.27
C GLN A 98 3.57 -8.60 -17.30
N GLN A 99 4.38 -7.57 -17.56
CA GLN A 99 5.49 -7.20 -16.68
C GLN A 99 5.01 -6.87 -15.26
N ARG A 100 3.91 -6.12 -15.13
CA ARG A 100 3.31 -5.80 -13.83
C ARG A 100 2.69 -7.03 -13.15
N VAL A 101 2.18 -7.98 -13.92
CA VAL A 101 1.72 -9.27 -13.37
C VAL A 101 2.91 -10.03 -12.76
N SER A 102 4.01 -10.18 -13.49
CA SER A 102 5.22 -10.85 -13.01
C SER A 102 5.81 -10.15 -11.77
N GLU A 103 5.86 -8.82 -11.77
CA GLU A 103 6.30 -8.02 -10.62
C GLU A 103 5.41 -8.26 -9.39
N ASN A 104 4.08 -8.23 -9.55
CA ASN A 104 3.15 -8.49 -8.45
C ASN A 104 3.28 -9.91 -7.88
N ILE A 105 3.44 -10.92 -8.75
CA ILE A 105 3.59 -12.33 -8.34
C ILE A 105 4.86 -12.51 -7.50
N SER A 106 5.99 -11.95 -7.96
CA SER A 106 7.27 -12.08 -7.25
C SER A 106 7.28 -11.45 -5.84
N ALA A 107 6.31 -10.60 -5.51
CA ALA A 107 6.15 -10.09 -4.15
C ALA A 107 5.83 -11.19 -3.13
N ALA A 108 5.19 -12.29 -3.54
CA ALA A 108 4.87 -13.41 -2.66
C ALA A 108 6.11 -14.20 -2.22
N GLU A 109 7.20 -14.10 -2.98
CA GLU A 109 8.48 -14.76 -2.68
C GLU A 109 9.39 -13.89 -1.80
N LEU A 110 9.01 -12.64 -1.54
CA LEU A 110 9.81 -11.72 -0.74
C LEU A 110 9.62 -11.99 0.74
N VAL A 111 10.68 -12.48 1.39
CA VAL A 111 10.73 -12.64 2.84
C VAL A 111 11.12 -11.30 3.50
N LEU A 112 10.22 -10.79 4.35
CA LEU A 112 10.49 -9.64 5.21
C LEU A 112 10.93 -10.11 6.58
N THR A 113 12.07 -9.62 7.03
CA THR A 113 12.60 -9.88 8.38
C THR A 113 11.88 -9.03 9.41
N ASP A 114 11.98 -9.40 10.69
CA ASP A 114 11.45 -8.57 11.79
C ASP A 114 12.01 -7.14 11.78
N ALA A 115 13.28 -6.98 11.36
CA ALA A 115 13.90 -5.67 11.20
C ALA A 115 13.25 -4.86 10.05
N ASP A 116 12.90 -5.51 8.94
CA ASP A 116 12.18 -4.86 7.84
C ASP A 116 10.78 -4.41 8.31
N LEU A 117 10.06 -5.30 9.00
CA LEU A 117 8.72 -5.01 9.51
C LEU A 117 8.74 -3.86 10.51
N LYS A 118 9.69 -3.89 11.46
CA LYS A 118 9.90 -2.80 12.40
C LYS A 118 10.21 -1.49 11.70
N ARG A 119 11.07 -1.50 10.67
CA ARG A 119 11.41 -0.30 9.91
C ARG A 119 10.20 0.26 9.16
N ILE A 120 9.34 -0.60 8.61
CA ILE A 120 8.07 -0.18 7.99
C ILE A 120 7.16 0.49 9.01
N ASP A 121 7.02 -0.10 10.20
CA ASP A 121 6.22 0.46 11.30
C ASP A 121 6.78 1.79 11.81
N GLU A 122 8.10 1.99 11.80
CA GLU A 122 8.73 3.28 12.13
C GLU A 122 8.47 4.36 11.07
N ILE A 123 8.49 3.99 9.79
CA ILE A 123 8.23 4.93 8.67
C ILE A 123 6.75 5.33 8.62
N ALA A 124 5.86 4.35 8.83
CA ALA A 124 4.42 4.52 8.65
C ALA A 124 3.62 3.95 9.84
N PRO A 125 3.80 4.47 11.07
CA PRO A 125 3.23 3.89 12.29
C PRO A 125 1.69 3.86 12.28
N ASN A 126 1.08 4.79 11.54
CA ASN A 126 -0.37 4.88 11.36
C ASN A 126 -0.77 4.73 9.87
N GLY A 127 0.14 4.25 9.02
CA GLY A 127 -0.05 4.24 7.56
C GLY A 127 -0.07 5.64 6.92
N GLY A 128 -0.69 5.74 5.75
CA GLY A 128 -0.86 6.99 5.02
C GLY A 128 -2.00 7.87 5.58
N ILE A 129 -1.87 9.18 5.42
CA ILE A 129 -2.74 10.20 6.01
C ILE A 129 -3.90 10.57 5.06
N GLY A 130 -5.11 10.66 5.62
CA GLY A 130 -6.32 11.12 4.91
C GLY A 130 -7.01 9.98 4.18
N GLY A 131 -7.59 9.03 4.94
CA GLY A 131 -8.03 7.70 4.51
C GLY A 131 -8.94 7.57 3.29
N ARG A 132 -9.58 6.41 3.15
CA ARG A 132 -10.32 6.02 1.94
C ARG A 132 -11.68 6.72 1.77
N ILE A 133 -12.18 7.45 2.79
CA ILE A 133 -13.56 7.92 2.85
C ILE A 133 -13.60 9.46 2.96
N TRP A 134 -14.57 10.06 2.26
CA TRP A 134 -14.95 11.46 2.39
C TRP A 134 -15.29 11.83 3.84
N GLY A 135 -14.77 12.95 4.34
CA GLY A 135 -15.37 13.68 5.47
C GLY A 135 -14.95 13.31 6.89
N GLU A 136 -13.87 12.54 7.08
CA GLU A 136 -13.20 12.38 8.39
C GLU A 136 -11.72 12.76 8.33
#